data_AF-A0AAD1JCG5-F1
#
_entry.id   AF-A0AAD1JCG5-F1
#
_cell.length_a   1.000
_cell.length_b   1.000
_cell.length_c   1.000
_cell.angle_alpha   90.00
_cell.angle_beta   90.00
_cell.angle_gamma   90.00
#
_symmetry.space_group_name_H-M   'P 1'
#
loop_
_entity.id
_entity.type
_entity.pdbx_description
1 polymer ?
#
loop_
_entity_poly.entity_id
_entity_poly.type
_entity_poly.pdbx_seq_one_letter_code
_entity_poly.pdbx_strand_id
1 'polypeptide(L)' 'MTTDSKLLATIISNNIASSDIALDEVEHIVLHYIRLYNRLYQKSIDEKKFCKEVMETLRQKILS' A
#
# COMPACT_ATOMS: atom_id res chain seq x y z
N MET A 1 19.73 4.79 3.55
CA MET A 1 18.78 4.60 2.44
C MET A 1 17.42 4.29 3.02
N THR A 2 16.57 5.30 3.12
CA THR A 2 15.14 5.17 3.42
C THR A 2 14.45 4.69 2.15
N THR A 3 14.28 3.39 1.98
CA THR A 3 13.31 2.89 1.01
C THR A 3 11.95 3.37 1.52
N ASP A 4 11.50 4.45 0.89
CA ASP A 4 10.46 5.36 1.31
C ASP A 4 9.12 4.60 1.35
N SER A 5 8.41 4.64 2.47
CA SER A 5 7.04 4.13 2.55
C SER A 5 6.17 4.70 1.41
N LYS A 6 6.47 5.93 0.97
CA LYS A 6 5.85 6.55 -0.20
C LYS A 6 6.13 5.82 -1.52
N LEU A 7 7.35 5.31 -1.71
CA LEU A 7 7.70 4.54 -2.92
C LEU A 7 6.93 3.22 -2.95
N LEU A 8 6.88 2.53 -1.80
CA LEU A 8 6.13 1.28 -1.66
C LEU A 8 4.63 1.48 -1.89
N ALA A 9 4.06 2.54 -1.30
CA ALA A 9 2.66 2.94 -1.49
C ALA A 9 2.36 3.27 -2.96
N THR A 10 3.30 3.93 -3.65
CA THR A 10 3.16 4.29 -5.07
C THR A 10 3.20 3.06 -5.98
N ILE A 11 4.13 2.13 -5.75
CA ILE A 11 4.23 0.88 -6.53
C ILE A 11 2.95 0.06 -6.36
N ILE A 12 2.49 -0.11 -5.12
CA ILE A 12 1.26 -0.86 -4.84
C ILE A 12 0.05 -0.17 -5.49
N SER A 13 -0.08 1.16 -5.33
CA SER A 13 -1.19 1.91 -5.90
C SER A 13 -1.23 1.84 -7.43
N ASN A 14 -0.08 1.88 -8.11
CA ASN A 14 -0.03 1.83 -9.58
C ASN A 14 -0.35 0.44 -10.14
N ASN A 15 0.01 -0.64 -9.44
CA ASN A 15 -0.33 -2.01 -9.87
C ASN A 15 -1.81 -2.36 -9.62
N ILE A 16 -2.42 -1.70 -8.62
CA ILE A 16 -3.83 -1.91 -8.29
C ILE A 16 -4.74 -1.07 -9.18
N ALA A 17 -4.39 0.20 -9.44
CA ALA A 17 -5.21 1.09 -10.27
C ALA A 17 -5.37 0.61 -11.73
N SER A 18 -4.52 -0.31 -12.19
CA SER A 18 -4.61 -0.95 -13.51
C SER A 18 -5.45 -2.22 -13.53
N SER A 19 -6.01 -2.65 -12.40
CA SER A 19 -6.68 -3.94 -12.24
C SER A 19 -8.09 -3.73 -11.69
N ASP A 20 -9.09 -4.43 -12.23
CA ASP A 20 -10.50 -4.44 -11.77
C ASP A 20 -10.62 -5.18 -10.42
N ILE A 21 -10.02 -4.62 -9.37
CA ILE A 21 -9.92 -5.21 -8.03
C ILE A 21 -10.82 -4.43 -7.08
N ALA A 22 -11.62 -5.14 -6.27
CA ALA A 22 -12.49 -4.51 -5.29
C ALA A 22 -11.65 -3.83 -4.18
N LEU A 23 -12.14 -2.70 -3.64
CA LEU A 23 -11.40 -1.91 -2.65
C LEU A 23 -11.00 -2.73 -1.41
N ASP A 24 -11.82 -3.71 -1.01
CA ASP A 24 -11.54 -4.61 0.11
C ASP A 24 -10.37 -5.57 -0.19
N GLU A 25 -10.23 -6.02 -1.44
CA GLU A 25 -9.11 -6.87 -1.88
C GLU A 25 -7.79 -6.07 -1.89
N VAL A 26 -7.86 -4.78 -2.21
CA VAL A 26 -6.72 -3.86 -2.14
C VAL A 26 -6.18 -3.75 -0.71
N GLU A 27 -7.06 -3.61 0.28
CA GLU A 27 -6.66 -3.55 1.68
C GLU A 27 -5.89 -4.81 2.10
N HIS A 28 -6.38 -5.99 1.70
CA HIS A 28 -5.71 -7.26 1.95
C HIS A 28 -4.33 -7.36 1.28
N ILE A 29 -4.21 -6.90 0.03
CA ILE A 29 -2.94 -6.88 -0.71
C ILE A 29 -1.93 -5.96 -0.02
N VAL A 30 -2.35 -4.74 0.33
CA VAL A 30 -1.50 -3.74 1.00
C VAL A 30 -0.97 -4.27 2.33
N LEU A 31 -1.84 -4.86 3.17
CA LEU A 31 -1.44 -5.47 4.44
C LEU A 31 -0.45 -6.63 4.24
N HIS A 32 -0.69 -7.48 3.24
CA HIS A 32 0.22 -8.58 2.91
C HIS A 32 1.62 -8.07 2.52
N TYR A 33 1.69 -7.06 1.65
CA TYR A 33 2.95 -6.48 1.20
C TYR A 33 3.75 -5.84 2.34
N ILE A 34 3.09 -5.10 3.24
CA ILE A 34 3.78 -4.47 4.38
C ILE A 34 4.32 -5.52 5.33
N ARG A 35 3.57 -6.58 5.62
CA ARG A 35 4.03 -7.70 6.44
C ARG A 35 5.26 -8.36 5.85
N LEU A 36 5.22 -8.64 4.54
CA LEU A 36 6.34 -9.21 3.83
C LEU A 36 7.55 -8.28 3.88
N TYR A 37 7.36 -6.98 3.65
CA TYR A 37 8.40 -5.98 3.69
C TYR A 37 9.03 -5.85 5.09
N ASN A 38 8.21 -5.72 6.13
CA ASN A 38 8.66 -5.70 7.53
C ASN A 38 9.49 -6.94 7.86
N ARG A 39 9.07 -8.12 7.37
CA ARG A 39 9.79 -9.38 7.55
C ARG A 39 11.12 -9.42 6.79
N LEU A 40 11.14 -9.05 5.51
CA LEU A 40 12.32 -9.12 4.65
C LEU A 40 13.40 -8.12 5.07
N TYR A 41 13.00 -6.93 5.50
CA TYR A 41 13.92 -5.84 5.79
C TYR A 41 14.07 -5.55 7.30
N GLN A 42 13.50 -6.42 8.16
CA GLN A 42 13.47 -6.26 9.62
C GLN A 42 13.02 -4.85 10.03
N LYS A 43 11.96 -4.36 9.39
CA LYS A 43 11.34 -3.06 9.65
C LYS A 43 10.11 -3.24 10.53
N SER A 44 9.72 -2.16 11.20
CA SER A 44 8.52 -2.07 12.02
C SER A 44 7.60 -0.96 11.50
N ILE A 45 7.24 -1.02 10.21
CA ILE A 45 6.25 -0.11 9.65
C ILE A 45 4.90 -0.39 10.30
N ASP A 46 4.23 0.66 10.75
CA ASP A 46 2.86 0.59 11.26
C ASP A 46 1.89 0.26 10.13
N GLU A 47 1.38 -0.98 10.14
CA GLU A 47 0.47 -1.52 9.13
C GLU A 47 -0.80 -0.67 9.00
N LYS A 48 -1.38 -0.22 10.11
CA LYS A 48 -2.64 0.56 10.11
C LYS A 48 -2.41 1.93 9.50
N LYS A 49 -1.33 2.61 9.90
CA LYS A 49 -1.02 3.94 9.39
C LYS A 49 -0.75 3.89 7.88
N PHE A 50 0.07 2.95 7.44
CA PHE A 50 0.41 2.82 6.03
C PHE A 50 -0.80 2.43 5.17
N CYS A 51 -1.60 1.46 5.62
CA CYS A 51 -2.79 1.03 4.90
C CYS A 51 -3.78 2.20 4.73
N LYS A 52 -3.98 3.01 5.78
CA LYS A 52 -4.79 4.22 5.71
C LYS A 52 -4.28 5.21 4.66
N GLU A 53 -2.98 5.49 4.64
CA GLU A 53 -2.35 6.41 3.66
C GLU A 53 -2.52 5.91 2.21
N VAL A 54 -2.36 4.60 1.96
CA VAL A 54 -2.56 4.01 0.63
C VAL A 54 -4.02 4.09 0.19
N MET A 55 -4.95 3.71 1.05
CA MET A 55 -6.38 3.74 0.73
C MET A 55 -6.89 5.16 0.49
N GLU A 56 -6.40 6.15 1.24
CA GLU A 56 -6.71 7.55 1.02
C GLU A 56 -6.17 8.06 -0.32
N THR A 57 -4.94 7.69 -0.66
CA THR A 57 -4.31 8.03 -1.95
C THR A 57 -5.07 7.40 -3.13
N LEU A 58 -5.49 6.14 -3.01
CA LEU A 58 -6.29 5.46 -4.02
C LEU A 58 -7.66 6.11 -4.21
N ARG A 59 -8.35 6.45 -3.11
CA ARG A 59 -9.64 7.15 -3.18
C ARG A 59 -9.52 8.50 -3.88
N GLN A 60 -8.48 9.28 -3.58
CA GLN A 60 -8.25 10.57 -4.25
C GLN A 60 -7.98 10.41 -5.74
N LYS A 61 -7.26 9.37 -6.16
CA LYS A 61 -7.01 9.09 -7.59
C LYS A 61 -8.24 8.61 -8.36
N ILE A 62 -9.13 7.86 -7.72
CA ILE A 62 -10.36 7.35 -8.37
C ILE A 62 -11.41 8.48 -8.52
N LEU A 63 -11.43 9.44 -7.59
CA LEU A 63 -12.40 10.55 -7.57
C LEU A 63 -11.95 11.80 -8.34
N SER A 64 -10.71 11.83 -8.86
CA SER A 64 -10.15 12.93 -9.64
C SER A 64 -10.14 12.65 -11.13
#